data_AF-A0A1F1Q406-F1
#
_entry.id   AF-A0A1F1Q406-F1
#
_cell.length_a   1.000
_cell.length_b   1.000
_cell.length_c   1.000
_cell.angle_alpha   90.00
_cell.angle_beta   90.00
_cell.angle_gamma   90.00
#
_symmetry.space_group_name_H-M   'P 1'
#
loop_
_entity.id
_entity.type
_entity.pdbx_description
1 polymer ?
#
loop_
_entity_poly.entity_id
_entity_poly.type
_entity_poly.pdbx_seq_one_letter_code
_entity_poly.pdbx_strand_id
1 'polypeptide(L)'
;MVPLLSIPPWSIIAAMSREDSQFKLRLPANLREQIEQAAKESKRSLNAEIVARLENSAQALLPADEVMPAKKAKEIASAARKNLAAEVRALVIDRLNEAIRQGASFVSVDLTVFPLMAHEDRASNEIADPIEAELISAGYSISWDGPGHMYISF
;
A
#
# COMPACT_ATOMS: atom_id res chain seq x y z
N MET A 1 25.15 21.10 -52.17
CA MET A 1 25.56 19.82 -51.55
C MET A 1 26.03 20.11 -50.14
N VAL A 2 25.24 19.74 -49.13
CA VAL A 2 25.61 19.87 -47.70
C VAL A 2 25.87 18.45 -47.18
N PRO A 3 26.99 18.17 -46.50
CA PRO A 3 27.27 16.81 -46.06
C PRO A 3 26.40 16.45 -44.85
N LEU A 4 25.81 15.26 -44.90
CA LEU A 4 25.11 14.61 -43.79
C LEU A 4 26.10 14.37 -42.65
N LEU A 5 25.97 15.11 -41.56
CA LEU A 5 26.63 14.80 -40.29
C LEU A 5 26.00 13.52 -39.73
N SER A 6 26.77 12.43 -39.77
CA SER A 6 26.45 11.17 -39.11
C SER A 6 26.41 11.41 -37.61
N ILE A 7 25.21 11.53 -37.04
CA ILE A 7 25.01 11.61 -35.59
C ILE A 7 25.42 10.24 -35.02
N PRO A 8 26.43 10.17 -34.14
CA PRO A 8 26.88 8.89 -33.65
C PRO A 8 25.82 8.27 -32.73
N PRO A 9 25.67 6.93 -32.75
CA PRO A 9 24.52 6.20 -32.17
C PRO A 9 24.37 6.35 -30.65
N TRP A 10 25.32 6.95 -29.96
CA TRP A 10 25.27 7.20 -28.52
C TRP A 10 24.52 8.48 -28.13
N SER A 11 24.13 9.34 -29.09
CA SER A 11 23.47 10.62 -28.80
C SER A 11 22.02 10.51 -28.29
N ILE A 12 21.39 9.33 -28.37
CA ILE A 12 19.99 9.12 -27.94
C ILE A 12 19.89 8.59 -26.49
N ILE A 13 20.97 8.07 -25.91
CA ILE A 13 20.93 7.45 -24.56
C ILE A 13 21.05 8.50 -23.43
N ALA A 14 21.50 9.72 -23.73
CA ALA A 14 21.79 10.74 -22.71
C ALA A 14 20.55 11.46 -22.13
N ALA A 15 19.32 11.12 -22.54
CA ALA A 15 18.11 11.86 -22.15
C ALA A 15 17.32 11.27 -20.96
N MET A 16 17.73 10.15 -20.35
CA MET A 16 17.01 9.52 -19.22
C MET A 16 17.65 9.70 -17.83
N SER A 17 18.69 10.53 -17.67
CA SER A 17 19.48 10.58 -16.42
C SER A 17 19.79 12.02 -15.94
N ARG A 18 18.75 12.84 -15.73
CA ARG A 18 18.94 14.23 -15.25
C ARG A 18 17.95 14.72 -14.18
N GLU A 19 17.44 13.84 -13.31
CA GLU A 19 16.73 14.30 -12.09
C GLU A 19 17.19 13.65 -10.77
N ASP A 20 17.88 12.51 -10.77
CA ASP A 20 18.35 11.89 -9.52
C ASP A 20 19.76 12.37 -9.11
N SER A 21 19.86 13.19 -8.06
CA SER A 21 21.14 13.54 -7.47
C SER A 21 21.81 12.30 -6.87
N GLN A 22 22.97 11.87 -7.39
CA GLN A 22 23.66 10.69 -6.90
C GLN A 22 24.26 10.94 -5.50
N PHE A 23 23.70 10.27 -4.48
CA PHE A 23 24.22 10.32 -3.11
C PHE A 23 25.16 9.14 -2.82
N LYS A 24 26.36 9.43 -2.30
CA LYS A 24 27.32 8.39 -1.91
C LYS A 24 27.05 7.91 -0.48
N LEU A 25 26.22 6.88 -0.34
CA LEU A 25 25.91 6.27 0.95
C LEU A 25 27.04 5.33 1.41
N ARG A 26 27.54 5.54 2.63
CA ARG A 26 28.48 4.61 3.29
C ARG A 26 27.69 3.64 4.17
N LEU A 27 27.64 2.38 3.77
CA LEU A 27 26.96 1.31 4.52
C LEU A 27 27.98 0.43 5.24
N PRO A 28 27.77 0.11 6.54
CA PRO A 28 28.46 -0.99 7.21
C PRO A 28 28.27 -2.30 6.44
N ALA A 29 29.28 -3.17 6.43
CA ALA A 29 29.27 -4.39 5.62
C ALA A 29 28.05 -5.30 5.92
N ASN A 30 27.75 -5.50 7.21
CA ASN A 30 26.59 -6.28 7.65
C ASN A 30 25.26 -5.68 7.16
N LEU A 31 25.12 -4.36 7.17
CA LEU A 31 23.91 -3.69 6.70
C LEU A 31 23.76 -3.82 5.19
N ARG A 32 24.87 -3.72 4.45
CA ARG A 32 24.87 -3.90 3.00
C ARG A 32 24.40 -5.30 2.61
N GLU A 33 24.92 -6.34 3.28
CA GLU A 33 24.53 -7.74 3.02
C GLU A 33 23.03 -7.97 3.24
N GLN A 34 22.48 -7.43 4.34
CA GLN A 34 21.05 -7.54 4.64
C GLN A 34 20.19 -6.89 3.55
N ILE A 35 20.58 -5.70 3.07
CA ILE A 35 19.83 -5.01 2.01
C ILE A 35 19.97 -5.73 0.66
N GLU A 36 21.15 -6.28 0.35
CA GLU A 36 21.35 -7.09 -0.87
C GLU A 36 20.48 -8.34 -0.88
N GLN A 37 20.34 -9.02 0.27
CA GLN A 37 19.47 -10.17 0.41
C GLN A 37 18.00 -9.76 0.24
N ALA A 38 17.56 -8.69 0.90
CA ALA A 38 16.20 -8.18 0.76
C ALA A 38 15.87 -7.73 -0.66
N ALA A 39 16.84 -7.13 -1.38
CA ALA A 39 16.66 -6.74 -2.77
C ALA A 39 16.43 -7.96 -3.68
N LYS A 40 17.17 -9.06 -3.45
CA LYS A 40 16.97 -10.33 -4.16
C LYS A 40 15.59 -10.92 -3.91
N GLU A 41 15.16 -10.97 -2.66
CA GLU A 41 13.82 -11.46 -2.27
C GLU A 41 12.70 -10.62 -2.90
N SER A 42 12.90 -9.30 -2.95
CA SER A 42 11.96 -8.35 -3.54
C SER A 42 12.03 -8.25 -5.07
N LYS A 43 12.97 -8.97 -5.71
CA LYS A 43 13.28 -8.88 -7.14
C LYS A 43 13.54 -7.44 -7.62
N ARG A 44 14.17 -6.63 -6.77
CA ARG A 44 14.55 -5.23 -7.06
C ARG A 44 16.06 -5.09 -7.20
N SER A 45 16.51 -4.02 -7.86
CA SER A 45 17.92 -3.63 -7.77
C SER A 45 18.22 -3.16 -6.34
N LEU A 46 19.49 -3.23 -5.94
CA LEU A 46 19.92 -2.75 -4.62
C LEU A 46 19.50 -1.28 -4.40
N ASN A 47 19.67 -0.43 -5.42
CA ASN A 47 19.28 0.97 -5.33
C ASN A 47 17.75 1.13 -5.19
N ALA A 48 16.97 0.38 -5.96
CA ALA A 48 15.50 0.44 -5.88
C ALA A 48 14.98 -0.03 -4.51
N GLU A 49 15.63 -1.03 -3.89
CA GLU A 49 15.28 -1.47 -2.54
C GLU A 49 15.66 -0.44 -1.47
N ILE A 50 16.83 0.21 -1.59
CA ILE A 50 17.23 1.30 -0.69
C ILE A 50 16.25 2.45 -0.78
N VAL A 51 15.91 2.89 -2.00
CA VAL A 51 14.94 3.97 -2.23
C VAL A 51 13.58 3.59 -1.65
N ALA A 52 13.05 2.41 -1.94
CA ALA A 52 11.77 1.95 -1.41
C ALA A 52 11.74 1.95 0.13
N ARG A 53 12.82 1.51 0.79
CA ARG A 53 12.92 1.53 2.25
C ARG A 53 12.98 2.95 2.82
N LEU A 54 13.71 3.84 2.18
CA LEU A 54 13.79 5.25 2.59
C LEU A 54 12.46 5.96 2.39
N GLU A 55 11.76 5.72 1.27
CA GLU A 55 10.41 6.24 1.01
C GLU A 55 9.41 5.77 2.07
N ASN A 56 9.39 4.46 2.36
CA ASN A 56 8.55 3.89 3.40
C ASN A 56 8.85 4.49 4.78
N SER A 57 10.13 4.66 5.12
CA SER A 57 10.54 5.27 6.39
C SER A 57 10.19 6.75 6.45
N ALA A 58 10.27 7.48 5.33
CA ALA A 58 9.93 8.89 5.26
C ALA A 58 8.40 9.11 5.32
N GLN A 59 7.61 8.19 4.76
CA GLN A 59 6.14 8.23 4.87
C GLN A 59 5.63 7.96 6.29
N ALA A 60 6.44 7.28 7.13
CA ALA A 60 6.11 7.08 8.55
C ALA A 60 6.34 8.34 9.41
N LEU A 61 7.07 9.35 8.91
CA LEU A 61 7.34 10.60 9.62
C LEU A 61 6.34 11.66 9.17
N LEU A 62 5.23 11.79 9.90
CA LEU A 62 4.41 13.00 9.82
C LEU A 62 5.19 14.15 10.47
N PRO A 63 5.53 15.25 9.76
CA PRO A 63 6.19 16.39 10.39
C PRO A 63 5.27 16.96 11.48
N ALA A 64 5.77 17.02 12.71
CA ALA A 64 4.97 17.37 13.90
C ALA A 64 4.74 18.89 14.06
N ASP A 65 5.60 19.71 13.48
CA ASP A 65 5.66 21.16 13.78
C ASP A 65 5.09 22.06 12.65
N GLU A 66 4.68 21.50 11.51
CA GLU A 66 4.13 22.27 10.38
C GLU A 66 2.87 21.63 9.80
N VAL A 67 1.89 22.47 9.43
CA VAL A 67 0.66 22.01 8.76
C VAL A 67 1.01 21.49 7.37
N MET A 68 0.78 20.20 7.15
CA MET A 68 1.07 19.55 5.86
C MET A 68 0.21 20.14 4.72
N PRO A 69 0.81 20.43 3.55
CA PRO A 69 0.04 20.80 2.37
C PRO A 69 -1.02 19.75 2.04
N ALA A 70 -2.26 20.19 1.77
CA ALA A 70 -3.39 19.30 1.53
C ALA A 70 -3.16 18.27 0.41
N LYS A 71 -2.36 18.62 -0.60
CA LYS A 71 -1.97 17.69 -1.67
C LYS A 71 -1.14 16.52 -1.12
N LYS A 72 -0.16 16.79 -0.27
CA LYS A 72 0.71 15.75 0.30
C LYS A 72 -0.04 14.88 1.31
N ALA A 73 -0.90 15.50 2.12
CA ALA A 73 -1.77 14.76 3.03
C ALA A 73 -2.68 13.79 2.28
N LYS A 74 -3.26 14.21 1.14
CA LYS A 74 -4.07 13.33 0.27
C LYS A 74 -3.26 12.16 -0.29
N GLU A 75 -2.03 12.40 -0.74
CA GLU A 75 -1.14 11.35 -1.25
C GLU A 75 -0.87 10.30 -0.16
N ILE A 76 -0.42 10.73 1.03
CA ILE A 76 -0.14 9.84 2.16
C ILE A 76 -1.39 9.08 2.58
N ALA A 77 -2.53 9.77 2.72
CA ALA A 77 -3.80 9.13 3.07
C ALA A 77 -4.21 8.07 2.04
N SER A 78 -4.04 8.34 0.73
CA SER A 78 -4.36 7.37 -0.32
C SER A 78 -3.44 6.15 -0.33
N ALA A 79 -2.15 6.33 -0.03
CA ALA A 79 -1.22 5.22 0.13
C ALA A 79 -1.58 4.37 1.35
N ALA A 80 -1.88 4.99 2.48
CA ALA A 80 -2.30 4.32 3.70
C ALA A 80 -3.60 3.51 3.50
N ARG A 81 -4.57 4.03 2.73
CA ARG A 81 -5.83 3.31 2.42
C ARG A 81 -5.61 1.97 1.73
N LYS A 82 -4.62 1.85 0.85
CA LYS A 82 -4.33 0.58 0.16
C LYS A 82 -3.88 -0.52 1.12
N ASN A 83 -3.02 -0.18 2.08
CA ASN A 83 -2.57 -1.12 3.10
C ASN A 83 -3.73 -1.47 4.05
N LEU A 84 -4.53 -0.46 4.43
CA LEU A 84 -5.69 -0.65 5.28
C LEU A 84 -6.70 -1.64 4.68
N ALA A 85 -6.97 -1.58 3.38
CA ALA A 85 -7.89 -2.51 2.73
C ALA A 85 -7.44 -3.99 2.87
N ALA A 86 -6.13 -4.24 2.78
CA ALA A 86 -5.59 -5.58 2.97
C ALA A 86 -5.73 -6.06 4.42
N GLU A 87 -5.53 -5.16 5.40
CA GLU A 87 -5.70 -5.45 6.83
C GLU A 87 -7.17 -5.72 7.20
N VAL A 88 -8.09 -4.88 6.71
CA VAL A 88 -9.54 -5.06 6.91
C VAL A 88 -9.98 -6.41 6.34
N ARG A 89 -9.58 -6.72 5.11
CA ARG A 89 -9.90 -8.00 4.47
C ARG A 89 -9.37 -9.19 5.28
N ALA A 90 -8.11 -9.12 5.74
CA ALA A 90 -7.51 -10.17 6.54
C ALA A 90 -8.29 -10.41 7.85
N LEU A 91 -8.70 -9.33 8.52
CA LEU A 91 -9.52 -9.42 9.73
C LEU A 91 -10.88 -10.08 9.47
N VAL A 92 -11.58 -9.64 8.42
CA VAL A 92 -12.89 -10.20 8.06
C VAL A 92 -12.80 -11.71 7.80
N ILE A 93 -11.80 -12.14 7.03
CA ILE A 93 -11.58 -13.56 6.73
C ILE A 93 -11.23 -14.35 7.99
N ASP A 94 -10.40 -13.79 8.88
CA ASP A 94 -10.04 -14.44 10.13
C ASP A 94 -11.27 -14.69 11.03
N ARG A 95 -12.10 -13.65 11.23
CA ARG A 95 -13.34 -13.76 12.02
C ARG A 95 -14.36 -14.70 11.39
N LEU A 96 -14.49 -14.67 10.07
CA LEU A 96 -15.35 -15.59 9.33
C LEU A 96 -14.91 -17.05 9.52
N ASN A 97 -13.61 -17.33 9.34
CA ASN A 97 -13.07 -18.67 9.52
C ASN A 97 -13.20 -19.17 10.96
N GLU A 98 -13.04 -18.27 11.94
CA GLU A 98 -13.28 -18.60 13.35
C GLU A 98 -14.75 -19.00 13.59
N ALA A 99 -15.70 -18.20 13.09
CA ALA A 99 -17.13 -18.50 13.22
C ALA A 99 -17.50 -19.84 12.56
N ILE A 100 -16.97 -20.13 11.37
CA ILE A 100 -17.16 -21.42 10.67
C ILE A 100 -16.64 -22.58 11.53
N ARG A 101 -15.43 -22.47 12.09
CA ARG A 101 -14.84 -23.51 12.95
C ARG A 101 -15.66 -23.75 14.22
N GLN A 102 -16.35 -22.72 14.71
CA GLN A 102 -17.23 -22.81 15.87
C GLN A 102 -18.63 -23.34 15.53
N GLY A 103 -18.94 -23.57 14.24
CA GLY A 103 -20.25 -24.05 13.80
C GLY A 103 -21.34 -22.98 13.82
N ALA A 104 -20.97 -21.69 13.83
CA ALA A 104 -21.92 -20.60 13.68
C ALA A 104 -22.45 -20.53 12.24
N SER A 105 -23.65 -19.97 12.05
CA SER A 105 -24.24 -19.67 10.72
C SER A 105 -24.08 -18.21 10.32
N PHE A 106 -23.46 -17.41 11.18
CA PHE A 106 -23.21 -15.99 10.95
C PHE A 106 -22.04 -15.50 11.78
N VAL A 107 -21.52 -14.33 11.41
CA VAL A 107 -20.52 -13.59 12.17
C VAL A 107 -20.83 -12.10 12.13
N SER A 108 -20.61 -11.42 13.25
CA SER A 108 -20.55 -9.96 13.31
C SER A 108 -19.08 -9.55 13.44
N VAL A 109 -18.64 -8.69 12.52
CA VAL A 109 -17.27 -8.19 12.46
C VAL A 109 -17.28 -6.71 12.80
N ASP A 110 -16.59 -6.38 13.90
CA ASP A 110 -16.34 -5.01 14.30
C ASP A 110 -15.10 -4.48 13.59
N LEU A 111 -15.33 -3.57 12.64
CA LEU A 111 -14.32 -2.87 11.85
C LEU A 111 -13.98 -1.50 12.44
N THR A 112 -14.64 -1.04 13.50
CA THR A 112 -14.35 0.26 14.14
C THR A 112 -12.93 0.33 14.74
N VAL A 113 -12.29 -0.83 14.93
CA VAL A 113 -10.86 -0.98 15.21
C VAL A 113 -9.98 -0.25 14.18
N PHE A 114 -10.50 -0.04 12.97
CA PHE A 114 -9.93 0.82 11.95
C PHE A 114 -10.68 2.16 11.98
N PRO A 115 -10.06 3.27 12.40
CA PRO A 115 -10.75 4.56 12.56
C PRO A 115 -11.47 5.04 11.30
N LEU A 116 -10.94 4.71 10.11
CA LEU A 116 -11.55 5.07 8.83
C LEU A 116 -12.88 4.33 8.59
N MET A 117 -13.07 3.15 9.18
CA MET A 117 -14.28 2.35 9.05
C MET A 117 -15.36 2.74 10.07
N ALA A 118 -15.02 3.56 11.08
CA ALA A 118 -15.98 4.06 12.07
C ALA A 118 -16.89 5.18 11.52
N HIS A 119 -16.76 5.50 10.23
CA HIS A 119 -17.52 6.52 9.54
C HIS A 119 -18.15 5.94 8.28
N GLU A 120 -19.33 6.43 7.91
CA GLU A 120 -19.94 6.17 6.61
C GLU A 120 -19.54 7.27 5.64
N ASP A 121 -18.40 7.11 4.99
CA ASP A 121 -17.91 8.06 4.00
C ASP A 121 -17.42 7.37 2.72
N ARG A 122 -16.99 8.18 1.76
CA ARG A 122 -16.47 7.63 0.49
C ARG A 122 -15.24 6.76 0.71
N ALA A 123 -14.40 7.08 1.69
CA ALA A 123 -13.16 6.39 1.92
C ALA A 123 -13.37 5.03 2.60
N SER A 124 -14.34 4.91 3.51
CA SER A 124 -14.76 3.62 4.09
C SER A 124 -15.34 2.71 3.01
N ASN A 125 -16.20 3.24 2.14
CA ASN A 125 -16.83 2.46 1.07
C ASN A 125 -15.81 1.97 0.03
N GLU A 126 -14.82 2.82 -0.33
CA GLU A 126 -13.70 2.41 -1.21
C GLU A 126 -12.92 1.19 -0.67
N ILE A 127 -12.99 0.92 0.64
CA ILE A 127 -12.37 -0.24 1.29
C ILE A 127 -13.36 -1.40 1.45
N ALA A 128 -14.60 -1.12 1.85
CA ALA A 128 -15.63 -2.13 2.09
C ALA A 128 -16.12 -2.78 0.79
N ASP A 129 -16.44 -1.99 -0.24
CA ASP A 129 -17.11 -2.45 -1.46
C ASP A 129 -16.40 -3.64 -2.14
N PRO A 130 -15.05 -3.64 -2.31
CA PRO A 130 -14.36 -4.77 -2.91
C PRO A 130 -14.43 -6.04 -2.06
N ILE A 131 -14.41 -5.89 -0.73
CA ILE A 131 -14.48 -7.02 0.22
C ILE A 131 -15.89 -7.60 0.21
N GLU A 132 -16.91 -6.74 0.20
CA GLU A 132 -18.30 -7.16 0.06
C GLU A 132 -18.55 -7.90 -1.24
N ALA A 133 -18.07 -7.35 -2.37
CA ALA A 133 -18.19 -8.00 -3.66
C ALA A 133 -17.53 -9.38 -3.69
N GLU A 134 -16.34 -9.51 -3.08
CA GLU A 134 -15.64 -10.79 -2.94
C GLU A 134 -16.49 -11.79 -2.15
N LEU A 135 -16.99 -11.40 -0.98
CA LEU A 135 -17.82 -12.25 -0.12
C LEU A 135 -19.14 -12.63 -0.80
N ILE A 136 -19.85 -11.69 -1.42
CA ILE A 136 -21.09 -11.96 -2.15
C ILE A 136 -20.84 -12.93 -3.31
N SER A 137 -19.73 -12.76 -4.04
CA SER A 137 -19.36 -13.67 -5.13
C SER A 137 -19.07 -15.10 -4.66
N ALA A 138 -18.65 -15.26 -3.40
CA ALA A 138 -18.44 -16.54 -2.75
C ALA A 138 -19.72 -17.14 -2.13
N GLY A 139 -20.85 -16.42 -2.17
CA GLY A 139 -22.16 -16.89 -1.70
C GLY A 139 -22.56 -16.40 -0.30
N TYR A 140 -21.76 -15.54 0.33
CA TYR A 140 -22.11 -14.95 1.62
C TYR A 140 -23.19 -13.87 1.46
N SER A 141 -24.06 -13.73 2.46
CA SER A 141 -24.99 -12.59 2.56
C SER A 141 -24.46 -11.59 3.58
N ILE A 142 -24.51 -10.30 3.24
CA ILE A 142 -23.90 -9.23 4.03
C ILE A 142 -24.95 -8.17 4.35
N SER A 143 -24.92 -7.67 5.59
CA SER A 143 -25.69 -6.51 6.02
C SER A 143 -24.88 -5.65 7.00
N TRP A 144 -25.15 -4.36 7.06
CA TRP A 144 -24.50 -3.44 7.99
C TRP A 144 -25.43 -3.05 9.12
N ASP A 145 -24.92 -3.07 10.35
CA ASP A 145 -25.62 -2.59 11.56
C ASP A 145 -24.97 -1.29 12.06
N GLY A 146 -24.87 -0.33 11.15
CA GLY A 146 -24.21 0.96 11.35
C GLY A 146 -22.73 1.00 10.96
N PRO A 147 -22.08 2.16 11.18
CA PRO A 147 -20.72 2.40 10.70
C PRO A 147 -19.72 1.41 11.29
N GLY A 148 -19.03 0.66 10.43
CA GLY A 148 -18.00 -0.27 10.85
C GLY A 148 -18.51 -1.58 11.46
N HIS A 149 -19.81 -1.84 11.48
CA HIS A 149 -20.38 -3.10 12.00
C HIS A 149 -20.93 -3.95 10.86
N MET A 150 -20.14 -4.91 10.40
CA MET A 150 -20.48 -5.79 9.28
C MET A 150 -21.03 -7.13 9.79
N TYR A 151 -22.20 -7.52 9.31
CA TYR A 151 -22.81 -8.82 9.58
C TYR A 151 -22.76 -9.69 8.34
N ILE A 152 -22.27 -10.93 8.48
CA ILE A 152 -22.07 -11.88 7.39
C ILE A 152 -22.75 -13.20 7.77
N SER A 153 -23.59 -13.75 6.89
CA SER A 153 -24.23 -15.05 7.07
C SER A 153 -23.90 -16.03 5.94
N PHE A 154 -23.83 -17.32 6.26
CA PHE A 154 -23.50 -18.43 5.37
C PHE A 154 -24.25 -19.72 5.73
#